data_AF-A0A9W6AU96-F1
#
_entry.id   AF-A0A9W6AU96-F1
#
_cell.length_a   1.000
_cell.length_b   1.000
_cell.length_c   1.000
_cell.angle_alpha   90.00
_cell.angle_beta   90.00
_cell.angle_gamma   90.00
#
_symmetry.space_group_name_H-M   'P 1'
#
loop_
_entity.id
_entity.type
_entity.pdbx_description
1 polymer ?
#
loop_
_entity_poly.entity_id
_entity_poly.type
_entity_poly.pdbx_seq_one_letter_code
_entity_poly.pdbx_strand_id
1 'polypeptide(L)'
;MSLQRLGRRPLAGFAAQSSPLTTRLFSVSTAFRNAPVSAPRTTPKKPHTIDPRWLTMTKRRIGRCMMFGLKSPQIREAGEILQQIARDWRELIAGSEGYLTDETRRGLFQQSVAWGEMALASNRTAWVCIFLSKATLGHVNNVTYPRYAETARVYYTRNFAMHIDPAHKTEWLNLVSSKGIGLILRSIKIDYKFPMTYPDKVTVYHKLVHDPTSPDAPRHGFYLHAMIVSEARQRPAARVSEDLVIYDYKAIKKAELPPFIMEQFKSTWDLQEKAKRYWQERILDIETRVRTLETESWDREDAVEDTGSAKQ
;
A
#
# COMPACT_ATOMS: atom_id res chain seq x y z
N MET A 1 -2.62 10.23 68.95
CA MET A 1 -1.62 9.18 69.20
C MET A 1 -2.25 8.07 70.03
N SER A 2 -2.50 6.90 69.45
CA SER A 2 -2.55 5.63 70.18
C SER A 2 -2.57 4.50 69.15
N LEU A 3 -1.55 3.64 69.22
CA LEU A 3 -1.41 2.40 68.47
C LEU A 3 -2.33 1.34 69.10
N GLN A 4 -3.15 0.65 68.30
CA GLN A 4 -3.64 -0.66 68.69
C GLN A 4 -3.39 -1.73 67.62
N ARG A 5 -2.75 -2.78 68.13
CA ARG A 5 -2.19 -3.97 67.50
C ARG A 5 -3.20 -4.76 66.67
N LEU A 6 -2.80 -5.14 65.46
CA LEU A 6 -3.44 -6.23 64.71
C LEU A 6 -3.14 -7.57 65.40
N GLY A 7 -4.17 -8.18 65.98
CA GLY A 7 -4.17 -9.58 66.38
C GLY A 7 -4.46 -10.49 65.18
N ARG A 8 -3.58 -11.46 64.94
CA ARG A 8 -3.79 -12.55 63.98
C ARG A 8 -4.95 -13.45 64.44
N ARG A 9 -5.85 -13.80 63.52
CA ARG A 9 -6.73 -14.98 63.62
C ARG A 9 -6.57 -15.87 62.39
N PRO A 10 -6.72 -17.20 62.53
CA PRO A 10 -6.26 -18.18 61.55
C PRO A 10 -7.26 -18.41 60.43
N LEU A 11 -6.72 -18.85 59.29
CA LEU A 11 -7.40 -19.19 58.04
C LEU A 11 -8.39 -20.35 58.25
N ALA A 12 -9.67 -20.11 57.98
CA ALA A 12 -10.64 -21.16 57.69
C ALA A 12 -10.60 -21.45 56.19
N GLY A 13 -10.22 -22.67 55.82
CA GLY A 13 -10.17 -23.15 54.46
C GLY A 13 -11.57 -23.20 53.85
N PHE A 14 -11.78 -22.42 52.79
CA PHE A 14 -12.90 -22.64 51.87
C PHE A 14 -12.41 -23.56 50.75
N ALA A 15 -13.00 -24.76 50.70
CA ALA A 15 -12.86 -25.69 49.59
C ALA A 15 -13.43 -25.03 48.32
N ALA A 16 -12.57 -24.83 47.31
CA ALA A 16 -12.98 -24.40 45.99
C ALA A 16 -13.71 -25.57 45.29
N GLN A 17 -15.03 -25.45 45.13
CA GLN A 17 -15.77 -26.29 44.20
C GLN A 17 -15.36 -25.91 42.78
N SER A 18 -14.65 -26.81 42.11
CA SER A 18 -14.28 -26.71 40.71
C SER A 18 -15.52 -26.95 39.83
N SER A 19 -16.10 -25.90 39.28
CA SER A 19 -17.04 -26.01 38.17
C SER A 19 -16.29 -26.43 36.90
N PRO A 20 -16.72 -27.46 36.15
CA PRO A 20 -16.08 -27.80 34.88
C PRO A 20 -16.39 -26.71 33.85
N LEU A 21 -15.34 -26.03 33.39
CA LEU A 21 -15.37 -25.15 32.23
C LEU A 21 -15.68 -25.99 30.98
N THR A 22 -16.93 -25.91 30.49
CA THR A 22 -17.31 -26.46 29.19
C THR A 22 -16.51 -25.74 28.10
N THR A 23 -15.42 -26.35 27.68
CA THR A 23 -14.59 -25.85 26.59
C THR A 23 -15.35 -26.12 25.29
N ARG A 24 -15.95 -25.09 24.68
CA ARG A 24 -16.47 -25.23 23.31
C ARG A 24 -15.29 -25.46 22.38
N LEU A 25 -15.15 -26.69 21.92
CA LEU A 25 -14.21 -27.06 20.85
C LEU A 25 -14.59 -26.26 19.60
N PHE A 26 -13.61 -25.56 19.02
CA PHE A 26 -13.75 -24.95 17.71
C PHE A 26 -14.11 -26.03 16.69
N SER A 27 -15.25 -25.86 16.02
CA SER A 27 -15.66 -26.72 14.92
C SER A 27 -14.63 -26.61 13.80
N VAL A 28 -13.90 -27.69 13.54
CA VAL A 28 -13.01 -27.80 12.38
C VAL A 28 -13.90 -28.06 11.18
N SER A 29 -14.20 -27.01 10.42
CA SER A 29 -14.82 -27.16 9.11
C SER A 29 -13.88 -27.97 8.22
N THR A 30 -14.29 -29.18 7.84
CA THR A 30 -13.63 -29.97 6.81
C THR A 30 -13.50 -29.15 5.53
N ALA A 31 -12.27 -28.94 5.08
CA ALA A 31 -11.98 -28.30 3.81
C ALA A 31 -12.73 -29.04 2.68
N PHE A 32 -13.64 -28.35 2.01
CA PHE A 32 -14.27 -28.83 0.79
C PHE A 32 -13.18 -29.07 -0.26
N ARG A 33 -12.78 -30.34 -0.41
CA ARG A 33 -12.07 -30.84 -1.59
C ARG A 33 -13.07 -30.90 -2.72
N ASN A 34 -13.18 -29.80 -3.48
CA ASN A 34 -13.72 -29.78 -4.85
C ASN A 34 -13.40 -28.40 -5.46
N ALA A 35 -12.11 -28.14 -5.71
CA ALA A 35 -11.72 -27.10 -6.66
C ALA A 35 -11.53 -27.80 -8.02
N PRO A 36 -12.27 -27.41 -9.07
CA PRO A 36 -12.03 -27.97 -10.39
C PRO A 36 -10.62 -27.55 -10.87
N VAL A 37 -9.84 -28.55 -11.29
CA VAL A 37 -8.52 -28.38 -11.91
C VAL A 37 -8.69 -27.47 -13.11
N SER A 38 -8.26 -26.22 -12.96
CA SER A 38 -8.28 -25.26 -14.05
C SER A 38 -7.11 -25.60 -14.99
N ALA A 39 -7.44 -26.07 -16.20
CA ALA A 39 -6.51 -26.20 -17.30
C ALA A 39 -5.72 -24.89 -17.52
N PRO A 40 -4.48 -24.95 -18.08
CA PRO A 40 -3.64 -23.78 -18.25
C PRO A 40 -4.27 -22.82 -19.26
N ARG A 41 -5.08 -21.88 -18.77
CA ARG A 41 -5.51 -20.72 -19.54
C ARG A 41 -4.29 -19.84 -19.71
N THR A 42 -3.87 -19.69 -20.97
CA THR A 42 -3.03 -18.60 -21.44
C THR A 42 -3.51 -17.31 -20.77
N THR A 43 -2.67 -16.76 -19.89
CA THR A 43 -2.92 -15.47 -19.26
C THR A 43 -3.14 -14.45 -20.38
N PRO A 44 -4.25 -13.68 -20.39
CA PRO A 44 -4.36 -12.57 -21.30
C PRO A 44 -3.16 -11.67 -21.05
N LYS A 45 -2.37 -11.38 -22.10
CA LYS A 45 -1.28 -10.39 -22.02
C LYS A 45 -1.89 -9.10 -21.46
N LYS A 46 -1.49 -8.72 -20.24
CA LYS A 46 -2.01 -7.51 -19.60
C LYS A 46 -1.75 -6.32 -20.52
N PRO A 47 -2.72 -5.41 -20.72
CA PRO A 47 -2.52 -4.22 -21.53
C PRO A 47 -1.39 -3.38 -20.91
N HIS A 48 -0.42 -3.01 -21.74
CA HIS A 48 0.64 -2.01 -21.52
C HIS A 48 0.89 -1.65 -20.06
N THR A 49 1.46 -2.59 -19.31
CA THR A 49 1.77 -2.36 -17.89
C THR A 49 3.20 -1.87 -17.81
N ILE A 50 3.40 -0.64 -17.33
CA ILE A 50 4.73 -0.09 -17.03
C ILE A 50 5.50 -1.11 -16.17
N ASP A 51 6.78 -1.35 -16.50
CA ASP A 51 7.61 -2.29 -15.76
C ASP A 51 7.59 -1.89 -14.26
N PRO A 52 7.26 -2.80 -13.32
CA PRO A 52 7.33 -2.51 -11.89
C PRO A 52 8.71 -2.02 -11.41
N ARG A 53 9.77 -2.27 -12.18
CA ARG A 53 11.14 -1.81 -11.93
C ARG A 53 11.50 -0.54 -12.70
N TRP A 54 10.57 0.04 -13.46
CA TRP A 54 10.80 1.21 -14.33
C TRP A 54 11.58 2.31 -13.61
N LEU A 55 11.11 2.78 -12.46
CA LEU A 55 11.78 3.85 -11.70
C LEU A 55 13.25 3.52 -11.39
N THR A 56 13.52 2.28 -10.97
CA THR A 56 14.88 1.83 -10.65
C THR A 56 15.74 1.70 -11.92
N MET A 57 15.17 1.17 -13.00
CA MET A 57 15.89 1.00 -14.27
C MET A 57 16.19 2.33 -14.92
N THR A 58 15.25 3.27 -14.95
CA THR A 58 15.45 4.62 -15.49
C THR A 58 16.56 5.36 -14.75
N LYS A 59 16.59 5.32 -13.41
CA LYS A 59 17.70 5.89 -12.63
C LYS A 59 19.05 5.26 -12.96
N ARG A 60 19.08 3.94 -13.16
CA ARG A 60 20.30 3.22 -13.55
C ARG A 60 20.76 3.59 -14.96
N ARG A 61 19.83 3.72 -15.92
CA ARG A 61 20.09 4.15 -17.30
C ARG A 61 20.75 5.53 -17.33
N ILE A 62 20.15 6.51 -16.64
CA ILE A 62 20.72 7.85 -16.51
C ILE A 62 22.11 7.79 -15.85
N GLY A 63 22.25 7.03 -14.75
CA GLY A 63 23.53 6.86 -14.08
C GLY A 63 24.63 6.28 -14.99
N ARG A 64 24.28 5.34 -15.87
CA ARG A 64 25.21 4.79 -16.88
C ARG A 64 25.66 5.87 -17.86
N CYS A 65 24.75 6.69 -18.38
CA CYS A 65 25.10 7.80 -19.25
C CYS A 65 26.07 8.77 -18.56
N MET A 66 25.80 9.11 -17.28
CA MET A 66 26.68 9.98 -16.49
C MET A 66 28.06 9.37 -16.26
N MET A 67 28.14 8.06 -15.94
CA MET A 67 29.42 7.37 -15.73
C MET A 67 30.25 7.28 -17.01
N PHE A 68 29.62 7.16 -18.18
CA PHE A 68 30.32 7.09 -19.46
C PHE A 68 30.97 8.42 -19.88
N GLY A 69 30.43 9.55 -19.40
CA GLY A 69 30.86 10.89 -19.76
C GLY A 69 29.83 11.63 -20.59
N LEU A 70 29.16 12.61 -19.96
CA LEU A 70 28.18 13.48 -20.62
C LEU A 70 28.77 14.87 -20.88
N LYS A 71 28.38 15.48 -22.01
CA LYS A 71 28.68 16.90 -22.29
C LYS A 71 27.86 17.81 -21.37
N SER A 72 28.32 19.05 -21.14
CA SER A 72 27.62 19.99 -20.23
C SER A 72 26.11 20.16 -20.49
N PRO A 73 25.61 20.25 -21.74
CA PRO A 73 24.16 20.32 -22.00
C PRO A 73 23.42 19.04 -21.60
N GLN A 74 24.04 17.86 -21.78
CA GLN A 74 23.47 16.56 -21.44
C GLN A 74 23.46 16.32 -19.93
N ILE A 75 24.47 16.83 -19.21
CA ILE A 75 24.49 16.81 -17.74
C ILE A 75 23.30 17.60 -17.18
N ARG A 76 23.03 18.78 -17.75
CA ARG A 76 21.87 19.59 -17.35
C ARG A 76 20.56 18.84 -17.59
N GLU A 77 20.38 18.27 -18.79
CA GLU A 77 19.20 17.48 -19.14
C GLU A 77 19.00 16.26 -18.21
N ALA A 78 20.06 15.49 -17.95
CA ALA A 78 20.04 14.38 -17.01
C ALA A 78 19.66 14.84 -15.59
N GLY A 79 20.16 15.99 -15.16
CA GLY A 79 19.82 16.61 -13.88
C GLY A 79 18.33 16.99 -13.80
N GLU A 80 17.76 17.56 -14.86
CA GLU A 80 16.35 17.93 -14.95
C GLU A 80 15.44 16.69 -14.86
N ILE A 81 15.77 15.63 -15.60
CA ILE A 81 15.04 14.35 -15.54
C ILE A 81 15.11 13.76 -14.12
N LEU A 82 16.29 13.73 -13.50
CA LEU A 82 16.45 13.21 -12.14
C LEU A 82 15.70 14.05 -11.11
N GLN A 83 15.67 15.37 -11.27
CA GLN A 83 14.91 16.26 -10.39
C GLN A 83 13.41 16.02 -10.50
N GLN A 84 12.89 15.89 -11.72
CA GLN A 84 11.50 15.53 -11.97
C GLN A 84 11.16 14.18 -11.34
N ILE A 85 11.97 13.15 -11.59
CA ILE A 85 11.80 11.84 -10.98
C ILE A 85 11.82 11.93 -9.45
N ALA A 86 12.77 12.66 -8.85
CA ALA A 86 12.88 12.78 -7.40
C ALA A 86 11.67 13.47 -6.76
N ARG A 87 11.06 14.43 -7.45
CA ARG A 87 9.87 15.14 -7.00
C ARG A 87 8.61 14.30 -7.14
N ASP A 88 8.41 13.70 -8.32
CA ASP A 88 7.13 13.15 -8.74
C ASP A 88 7.09 11.61 -8.69
N TRP A 89 8.06 10.95 -8.06
CA TRP A 89 8.16 9.49 -8.11
C TRP A 89 6.90 8.75 -7.61
N ARG A 90 6.14 9.33 -6.66
CA ARG A 90 4.92 8.70 -6.12
C ARG A 90 3.83 8.73 -7.17
N GLU A 91 3.65 9.86 -7.82
CA GLU A 91 2.74 10.11 -8.92
C GLU A 91 3.10 9.25 -10.13
N LEU A 92 4.39 9.15 -10.47
CA LEU A 92 4.86 8.30 -11.56
C LEU A 92 4.56 6.81 -11.28
N ILE A 93 4.71 6.32 -10.05
CA ILE A 93 4.40 4.92 -9.72
C ILE A 93 2.90 4.67 -9.55
N ALA A 94 2.23 5.46 -8.71
CA ALA A 94 0.85 5.22 -8.33
C ALA A 94 -0.12 5.88 -9.31
N GLY A 95 0.14 7.12 -9.70
CA GLY A 95 -0.67 7.87 -10.67
C GLY A 95 -0.73 7.21 -12.03
N SER A 96 0.36 6.62 -12.54
CA SER A 96 0.37 5.90 -13.82
C SER A 96 -0.48 4.62 -13.83
N GLU A 97 -0.90 4.16 -12.65
CA GLU A 97 -1.87 3.07 -12.49
C GLU A 97 -3.28 3.57 -12.16
N GLY A 98 -3.49 4.88 -12.09
CA GLY A 98 -4.78 5.50 -11.77
C GLY A 98 -5.06 5.63 -10.27
N TYR A 99 -4.05 5.63 -9.41
CA TYR A 99 -4.23 6.05 -8.02
C TYR A 99 -4.16 7.58 -7.93
N LEU A 100 -5.06 8.19 -7.17
CA LEU A 100 -5.04 9.63 -6.92
C LEU A 100 -4.12 9.91 -5.74
N THR A 101 -3.04 10.68 -5.97
CA THR A 101 -1.97 10.90 -4.98
C THR A 101 -2.09 12.22 -4.23
N ASP A 102 -3.08 13.05 -4.60
CA ASP A 102 -3.33 14.37 -4.03
C ASP A 102 -3.53 14.30 -2.52
N GLU A 103 -3.13 15.35 -1.80
CA GLU A 103 -3.23 15.39 -0.34
C GLU A 103 -4.66 15.21 0.18
N THR A 104 -5.64 15.74 -0.55
CA THR A 104 -7.06 15.64 -0.21
C THR A 104 -7.68 14.29 -0.54
N ARG A 105 -6.94 13.37 -1.17
CA ARG A 105 -7.44 12.06 -1.65
C ARG A 105 -6.60 10.88 -1.19
N ARG A 106 -5.32 11.07 -0.90
CA ARG A 106 -4.43 10.00 -0.40
C ARG A 106 -4.92 9.47 0.95
N GLY A 107 -4.73 8.17 1.19
CA GLY A 107 -5.13 7.53 2.44
C GLY A 107 -4.14 7.80 3.56
N LEU A 108 -3.13 6.95 3.68
CA LEU A 108 -2.07 7.06 4.69
C LEU A 108 -0.83 7.68 4.03
N PHE A 109 -0.21 8.68 4.65
CA PHE A 109 0.95 9.35 4.08
C PHE A 109 2.13 9.34 5.04
N GLN A 110 3.27 8.82 4.57
CA GLN A 110 4.55 8.83 5.29
C GLN A 110 4.49 8.34 6.75
N GLN A 111 3.63 7.36 7.04
CA GLN A 111 3.54 6.75 8.37
C GLN A 111 4.85 6.06 8.70
N SER A 112 5.46 6.41 9.82
CA SER A 112 6.70 5.74 10.25
C SER A 112 6.40 4.28 10.59
N VAL A 113 7.21 3.38 10.03
CA VAL A 113 7.23 1.99 10.48
C VAL A 113 7.78 1.98 11.90
N ALA A 114 7.05 1.39 12.83
CA ALA A 114 7.53 1.26 14.21
C ALA A 114 8.44 0.04 14.33
N TRP A 115 9.52 0.15 15.12
CA TRP A 115 10.48 -0.95 15.31
C TRP A 115 9.80 -2.24 15.82
N GLY A 116 8.79 -2.10 16.70
CA GLY A 116 8.01 -3.22 17.23
C GLY A 116 7.06 -3.90 16.23
N GLU A 117 6.89 -3.35 15.02
CA GLU A 117 6.14 -4.00 13.94
C GLU A 117 6.96 -5.06 13.20
N MET A 118 8.28 -5.12 13.45
CA MET A 118 9.16 -6.14 12.87
C MET A 118 9.00 -7.48 13.60
N ALA A 119 8.90 -8.56 12.83
CA ALA A 119 8.95 -9.92 13.37
C ALA A 119 10.41 -10.29 13.67
N LEU A 120 10.75 -10.58 14.93
CA LEU A 120 12.06 -11.12 15.29
C LEU A 120 12.23 -12.50 14.66
N ALA A 121 13.30 -12.70 13.90
CA ALA A 121 13.65 -14.02 13.40
C ALA A 121 14.10 -14.90 14.58
N SER A 122 13.20 -15.71 15.10
CA SER A 122 13.47 -16.61 16.22
C SER A 122 14.25 -17.84 15.74
N ASN A 123 15.57 -17.73 15.59
CA ASN A 123 16.42 -18.90 15.77
C ASN A 123 16.94 -18.89 17.21
N ARG A 124 16.79 -20.00 17.93
CA ARG A 124 17.13 -20.18 19.36
C ARG A 124 18.60 -19.89 19.71
N THR A 125 19.45 -19.61 18.72
CA THR A 125 20.86 -19.16 18.86
C THR A 125 21.04 -17.64 18.76
N ALA A 126 19.98 -16.86 18.51
CA ALA A 126 20.08 -15.43 18.21
C ALA A 126 20.59 -14.55 19.36
N TRP A 127 20.51 -14.99 20.62
CA TRP A 127 21.05 -14.23 21.76
C TRP A 127 22.58 -14.05 21.68
N VAL A 128 23.29 -14.94 20.97
CA VAL A 128 24.74 -14.81 20.71
C VAL A 128 25.04 -13.93 19.49
N CYS A 129 24.07 -13.74 18.59
CA CYS A 129 24.25 -13.00 17.33
C CYS A 129 23.91 -11.50 17.41
N ILE A 130 23.34 -11.03 18.52
CA ILE A 130 22.98 -9.61 18.72
C ILE A 130 24.20 -8.68 18.51
N PHE A 131 25.42 -9.18 18.73
CA PHE A 131 26.64 -8.38 18.60
C PHE A 131 27.42 -8.56 17.29
N LEU A 132 27.08 -9.52 16.42
CA LEU A 132 28.01 -9.91 15.33
C LEU A 132 27.40 -10.11 13.95
N SER A 133 26.09 -9.95 13.73
CA SER A 133 25.59 -9.98 12.36
C SER A 133 24.40 -9.06 12.11
N LYS A 134 24.50 -8.30 11.01
CA LYS A 134 23.38 -7.60 10.36
C LYS A 134 22.27 -8.56 9.87
N ALA A 135 22.39 -9.87 10.11
CA ALA A 135 21.60 -10.94 9.52
C ALA A 135 20.40 -11.40 10.37
N THR A 136 20.19 -10.82 11.56
CA THR A 136 19.03 -11.14 12.43
C THR A 136 18.06 -9.97 12.60
N LEU A 137 17.95 -9.10 11.60
CA LEU A 137 16.99 -7.99 11.61
C LEU A 137 15.68 -8.43 10.96
N GLY A 138 14.60 -8.39 11.74
CA GLY A 138 13.26 -8.74 11.31
C GLY A 138 12.74 -7.89 10.16
N HIS A 139 11.82 -8.43 9.37
CA HIS A 139 10.99 -7.63 8.46
C HIS A 139 9.68 -7.25 9.12
N VAL A 140 8.99 -6.24 8.60
CA VAL A 140 7.63 -5.89 9.05
C VAL A 140 6.74 -7.12 8.96
N ASN A 141 6.06 -7.44 10.07
CA ASN A 141 5.19 -8.60 10.14
C ASN A 141 4.03 -8.47 9.14
N ASN A 142 3.71 -9.56 8.45
CA ASN A 142 2.64 -9.62 7.47
C ASN A 142 1.28 -9.15 8.04
N VAL A 143 1.02 -9.36 9.33
CA VAL A 143 -0.21 -8.91 10.01
C VAL A 143 -0.34 -7.38 10.14
N THR A 144 0.76 -6.65 9.96
CA THR A 144 0.77 -5.19 10.02
C THR A 144 0.22 -4.57 8.74
N TYR A 145 0.42 -5.22 7.58
CA TYR A 145 -0.03 -4.69 6.29
C TYR A 145 -1.55 -4.50 6.18
N PRO A 146 -2.41 -5.44 6.63
CA PRO A 146 -3.85 -5.19 6.74
C PRO A 146 -4.19 -3.94 7.58
N ARG A 147 -3.43 -3.66 8.64
CA ARG A 147 -3.66 -2.46 9.47
C ARG A 147 -3.33 -1.18 8.70
N TYR A 148 -2.25 -1.17 7.92
CA TYR A 148 -1.95 -0.04 7.05
C TYR A 148 -3.05 0.20 6.02
N ALA A 149 -3.57 -0.87 5.40
CA ALA A 149 -4.68 -0.79 4.45
C ALA A 149 -5.96 -0.26 5.12
N GLU A 150 -6.33 -0.80 6.29
CA GLU A 150 -7.47 -0.34 7.08
C GLU A 150 -7.39 1.15 7.42
N THR A 151 -6.28 1.58 8.04
CA THR A 151 -6.08 2.98 8.42
C THR A 151 -6.18 3.90 7.20
N ALA A 152 -5.54 3.49 6.09
CA ALA A 152 -5.59 4.25 4.86
C ALA A 152 -6.98 4.31 4.24
N ARG A 153 -7.80 3.26 4.35
CA ARG A 153 -9.19 3.26 3.87
C ARG A 153 -10.08 4.16 4.72
N VAL A 154 -9.86 4.15 6.04
CA VAL A 154 -10.56 5.08 6.95
C VAL A 154 -10.22 6.53 6.61
N TYR A 155 -8.94 6.84 6.40
CA TYR A 155 -8.52 8.19 5.99
C TYR A 155 -9.04 8.57 4.60
N TYR A 156 -9.01 7.64 3.64
CA TYR A 156 -9.59 7.82 2.32
C TYR A 156 -11.09 8.18 2.40
N THR A 157 -11.86 7.45 3.19
CA THR A 157 -13.30 7.72 3.39
C THR A 157 -13.53 9.04 4.13
N ARG A 158 -12.72 9.33 5.15
CA ARG A 158 -12.77 10.60 5.89
C ARG A 158 -12.45 11.80 5.00
N ASN A 159 -11.55 11.64 4.04
CA ASN A 159 -11.19 12.70 3.10
C ASN A 159 -12.35 13.10 2.19
N PHE A 160 -13.25 12.16 1.83
CA PHE A 160 -14.50 12.54 1.19
C PHE A 160 -15.32 13.48 2.07
N ALA A 161 -15.49 13.13 3.35
CA ALA A 161 -16.22 13.93 4.32
C ALA A 161 -15.64 15.35 4.52
N MET A 162 -14.31 15.48 4.42
CA MET A 162 -13.62 16.71 4.76
C MET A 162 -13.34 17.63 3.56
N HIS A 163 -13.11 17.06 2.38
CA HIS A 163 -12.54 17.80 1.25
C HIS A 163 -13.31 17.66 -0.06
N ILE A 164 -14.03 16.55 -0.27
CA ILE A 164 -14.61 16.23 -1.58
C ILE A 164 -16.12 16.47 -1.56
N ASP A 165 -16.79 16.01 -0.50
CA ASP A 165 -18.23 16.15 -0.30
C ASP A 165 -18.54 16.55 1.16
N PRO A 166 -18.22 17.81 1.54
CA PRO A 166 -18.50 18.31 2.89
C PRO A 166 -20.00 18.40 3.21
N ALA A 167 -20.86 18.45 2.18
CA ALA A 167 -22.31 18.51 2.35
C ALA A 167 -22.86 17.25 3.03
N HIS A 168 -22.27 16.08 2.74
CA HIS A 168 -22.63 14.79 3.35
C HIS A 168 -21.59 14.31 4.37
N LYS A 169 -20.91 15.24 5.04
CA LYS A 169 -19.81 14.94 5.96
C LYS A 169 -20.19 13.92 7.03
N THR A 170 -21.36 14.06 7.63
CA THR A 170 -21.80 13.17 8.72
C THR A 170 -22.01 11.75 8.20
N GLU A 171 -22.60 11.61 7.03
CA GLU A 171 -22.87 10.35 6.34
C GLU A 171 -21.56 9.66 5.94
N TRP A 172 -20.60 10.39 5.37
CA TRP A 172 -19.27 9.85 5.07
C TRP A 172 -18.53 9.38 6.32
N LEU A 173 -18.59 10.12 7.43
CA LEU A 173 -17.98 9.70 8.69
C LEU A 173 -18.70 8.49 9.29
N ASN A 174 -20.02 8.39 9.11
CA ASN A 174 -20.79 7.25 9.58
C ASN A 174 -20.37 5.94 8.87
N LEU A 175 -19.92 6.01 7.61
CA LEU A 175 -19.48 4.84 6.83
C LEU A 175 -18.34 4.06 7.49
N VAL A 176 -17.45 4.74 8.21
CA VAL A 176 -16.31 4.14 8.94
C VAL A 176 -16.58 4.03 10.44
N SER A 177 -17.85 4.17 10.83
CA SER A 177 -18.35 3.98 12.19
C SER A 177 -19.33 2.81 12.24
N SER A 178 -19.85 2.52 13.43
CA SER A 178 -20.93 1.54 13.62
C SER A 178 -22.34 2.15 13.56
N LYS A 179 -22.52 3.34 12.97
CA LYS A 179 -23.78 4.09 12.98
C LYS A 179 -24.43 4.13 11.60
N GLY A 180 -25.71 3.76 11.51
CA GLY A 180 -26.50 3.89 10.28
C GLY A 180 -26.00 2.99 9.15
N ILE A 181 -25.58 3.59 8.04
CA ILE A 181 -24.99 2.87 6.90
C ILE A 181 -23.47 2.83 7.09
N GLY A 182 -22.88 1.64 7.06
CA GLY A 182 -21.44 1.45 7.21
C GLY A 182 -20.81 0.53 6.19
N LEU A 183 -19.49 0.61 6.10
CA LEU A 183 -18.64 -0.22 5.26
C LEU A 183 -18.21 -1.47 6.03
N ILE A 184 -18.38 -2.63 5.40
CA ILE A 184 -17.86 -3.90 5.90
C ILE A 184 -16.89 -4.48 4.88
N LEU A 185 -15.70 -4.83 5.35
CA LEU A 185 -14.70 -5.57 4.57
C LEU A 185 -15.09 -7.04 4.49
N ARG A 186 -15.60 -7.48 3.33
CA ARG A 186 -16.02 -8.86 3.08
C ARG A 186 -14.84 -9.78 2.83
N SER A 187 -13.84 -9.32 2.07
CA SER A 187 -12.61 -10.06 1.86
C SER A 187 -11.43 -9.13 1.59
N ILE A 188 -10.23 -9.61 1.93
CA ILE A 188 -8.97 -8.93 1.67
C ILE A 188 -7.95 -9.94 1.14
N LYS A 189 -7.26 -9.57 0.08
CA LYS A 189 -6.11 -10.32 -0.45
C LYS A 189 -4.90 -9.39 -0.46
N ILE A 190 -3.77 -9.85 0.07
CA ILE A 190 -2.52 -9.09 0.09
C ILE A 190 -1.43 -9.85 -0.66
N ASP A 191 -0.87 -9.22 -1.69
CA ASP A 191 0.30 -9.70 -2.40
C ASP A 191 1.55 -8.93 -1.93
N TYR A 192 2.36 -9.56 -1.07
CA TYR A 192 3.63 -9.01 -0.59
C TYR A 192 4.68 -9.02 -1.70
N LYS A 193 5.40 -7.90 -1.89
CA LYS A 193 6.36 -7.71 -2.99
C LYS A 193 7.82 -7.74 -2.55
N PHE A 194 8.11 -7.35 -1.31
CA PHE A 194 9.43 -7.50 -0.70
C PHE A 194 9.32 -7.32 0.84
N PRO A 195 10.27 -7.87 1.62
CA PRO A 195 10.31 -7.66 3.07
C PRO A 195 10.77 -6.23 3.39
N MET A 196 9.82 -5.38 3.80
CA MET A 196 10.10 -4.03 4.29
C MET A 196 10.68 -4.10 5.71
N THR A 197 11.56 -3.18 6.06
CA THR A 197 12.31 -3.19 7.33
C THR A 197 12.30 -1.80 7.95
N TYR A 198 12.38 -1.72 9.28
CA TYR A 198 12.69 -0.45 9.95
C TYR A 198 14.16 -0.05 9.68
N PRO A 199 14.48 1.25 9.56
CA PRO A 199 13.56 2.38 9.44
C PRO A 199 13.00 2.52 8.02
N ASP A 200 11.71 2.79 7.91
CA ASP A 200 11.03 3.16 6.66
C ASP A 200 9.78 4.00 6.97
N LYS A 201 9.21 4.60 5.94
CA LYS A 201 7.89 5.25 5.99
C LYS A 201 6.98 4.61 4.96
N VAL A 202 5.71 4.49 5.29
CA VAL A 202 4.69 3.85 4.47
C VAL A 202 3.68 4.89 4.01
N THR A 203 3.43 4.89 2.71
CA THR A 203 2.33 5.64 2.09
C THR A 203 1.38 4.64 1.43
N VAL A 204 0.08 4.85 1.60
CA VAL A 204 -0.95 3.94 1.09
C VAL A 204 -1.99 4.73 0.30
N TYR A 205 -2.17 4.31 -0.95
CA TYR A 205 -3.17 4.85 -1.86
C TYR A 205 -4.29 3.86 -2.10
N HIS A 206 -5.51 4.36 -2.29
CA HIS A 206 -6.67 3.56 -2.69
C HIS A 206 -7.18 4.03 -4.04
N LYS A 207 -7.78 3.11 -4.81
CA LYS A 207 -8.51 3.40 -6.03
C LYS A 207 -9.69 2.45 -6.20
N LEU A 208 -10.75 2.93 -6.86
CA LEU A 208 -11.83 2.11 -7.38
C LEU A 208 -11.28 1.16 -8.46
N VAL A 209 -11.75 -0.08 -8.47
CA VAL A 209 -11.29 -1.10 -9.43
C VAL A 209 -12.08 -1.09 -10.74
N HIS A 210 -13.36 -0.71 -10.68
CA HIS A 210 -14.26 -0.69 -11.83
C HIS A 210 -15.04 0.62 -11.89
N ASP A 211 -15.53 0.95 -13.09
CA ASP A 211 -16.51 1.99 -13.29
C ASP A 211 -17.76 1.67 -12.45
N PRO A 212 -18.17 2.55 -11.51
CA PRO A 212 -19.32 2.31 -10.66
C PRO A 212 -20.66 2.26 -11.42
N THR A 213 -20.70 2.70 -12.69
CA THR A 213 -21.87 2.61 -13.57
C THR A 213 -21.91 1.35 -14.43
N SER A 214 -20.83 0.56 -14.42
CA SER A 214 -20.76 -0.66 -15.21
C SER A 214 -21.83 -1.67 -14.75
N PRO A 215 -22.47 -2.40 -15.69
CA PRO A 215 -23.39 -3.49 -15.34
C PRO A 215 -22.76 -4.58 -14.46
N ASP A 216 -21.44 -4.76 -14.53
CA ASP A 216 -20.68 -5.72 -13.74
C ASP A 216 -20.32 -5.21 -12.34
N ALA A 217 -20.65 -3.95 -12.02
CA ALA A 217 -20.39 -3.38 -10.70
C ALA A 217 -21.28 -4.05 -9.63
N PRO A 218 -20.74 -4.36 -8.45
CA PRO A 218 -21.50 -4.99 -7.38
C PRO A 218 -22.60 -4.05 -6.85
N ARG A 219 -23.86 -4.51 -6.84
CA ARG A 219 -25.03 -3.70 -6.42
C ARG A 219 -24.98 -3.20 -4.96
N HIS A 220 -24.38 -3.97 -4.06
CA HIS A 220 -24.36 -3.69 -2.61
C HIS A 220 -22.96 -3.40 -2.07
N GLY A 221 -22.05 -2.95 -2.93
CA GLY A 221 -20.66 -2.83 -2.54
C GLY A 221 -19.80 -2.24 -3.63
N PHE A 222 -18.49 -2.38 -3.48
CA PHE A 222 -17.49 -1.96 -4.45
C PHE A 222 -16.16 -2.61 -4.10
N TYR A 223 -15.25 -2.59 -5.07
CA TYR A 223 -13.91 -3.11 -4.90
C TYR A 223 -12.93 -1.93 -4.83
N LEU A 224 -12.01 -2.00 -3.87
CA LEU A 224 -10.85 -1.11 -3.82
C LEU A 224 -9.58 -1.91 -4.06
N HIS A 225 -8.65 -1.29 -4.78
CA HIS A 225 -7.25 -1.70 -4.73
C HIS A 225 -6.48 -0.71 -3.86
N ALA A 226 -5.68 -1.22 -2.93
CA ALA A 226 -4.71 -0.44 -2.19
C ALA A 226 -3.28 -0.73 -2.68
N MET A 227 -2.45 0.31 -2.71
CA MET A 227 -1.01 0.19 -2.94
C MET A 227 -0.27 0.67 -1.70
N ILE A 228 0.42 -0.25 -1.02
CA ILE A 228 1.28 0.06 0.12
C ILE A 228 2.69 0.28 -0.43
N VAL A 229 3.18 1.52 -0.33
CA VAL A 229 4.45 1.98 -0.90
C VAL A 229 5.46 2.21 0.21
N SER A 230 6.68 1.70 0.00
CA SER A 230 7.84 2.04 0.81
C SER A 230 8.45 3.32 0.29
N GLU A 231 8.58 4.30 1.17
CA GLU A 231 9.20 5.59 0.90
C GLU A 231 10.72 5.45 0.72
N ALA A 232 11.37 4.61 1.53
CA ALA A 232 12.81 4.39 1.44
C ALA A 232 13.22 3.66 0.15
N ARG A 233 12.41 2.69 -0.30
CA ARG A 233 12.70 1.94 -1.54
C ARG A 233 12.04 2.50 -2.78
N GLN A 234 11.14 3.46 -2.63
CA GLN A 234 10.37 4.08 -3.71
C GLN A 234 9.69 3.05 -4.62
N ARG A 235 9.06 2.04 -4.03
CA ARG A 235 8.32 1.00 -4.76
C ARG A 235 7.23 0.37 -3.91
N PRO A 236 6.22 -0.26 -4.54
CA PRO A 236 5.19 -1.00 -3.82
C PRO A 236 5.80 -2.13 -2.98
N ALA A 237 5.51 -2.12 -1.68
CA ALA A 237 5.84 -3.18 -0.72
C ALA A 237 4.76 -4.26 -0.68
N ALA A 238 3.50 -3.88 -0.85
CA ALA A 238 2.39 -4.81 -1.02
C ALA A 238 1.29 -4.22 -1.91
N ARG A 239 0.51 -5.10 -2.53
CA ARG A 239 -0.73 -4.76 -3.23
C ARG A 239 -1.89 -5.42 -2.49
N VAL A 240 -2.98 -4.68 -2.31
CA VAL A 240 -4.15 -5.15 -1.57
C VAL A 240 -5.37 -5.08 -2.48
N SER A 241 -6.14 -6.16 -2.53
CA SER A 241 -7.47 -6.17 -3.13
C SER A 241 -8.50 -6.30 -2.02
N GLU A 242 -9.45 -5.37 -1.99
CA GLU A 242 -10.47 -5.25 -0.96
C GLU A 242 -11.85 -5.35 -1.58
N ASP A 243 -12.68 -6.17 -0.98
CA ASP A 243 -14.08 -6.34 -1.34
C ASP A 243 -14.94 -5.76 -0.22
N LEU A 244 -15.60 -4.63 -0.51
CA LEU A 244 -16.36 -3.86 0.46
C LEU A 244 -17.85 -3.98 0.18
N VAL A 245 -18.62 -4.08 1.25
CA VAL A 245 -20.08 -4.17 1.22
C VAL A 245 -20.66 -3.03 2.05
N ILE A 246 -21.73 -2.43 1.52
CA ILE A 246 -22.53 -1.45 2.25
C ILE A 246 -23.56 -2.19 3.10
N TYR A 247 -23.58 -1.89 4.39
CA TYR A 247 -24.46 -2.52 5.36
C TYR A 247 -25.25 -1.48 6.14
N ASP A 248 -26.57 -1.65 6.21
CA ASP A 248 -27.43 -0.85 7.06
C ASP A 248 -27.55 -1.53 8.44
N TYR A 249 -26.91 -0.95 9.44
CA TYR A 249 -26.91 -1.47 10.81
C TYR A 249 -28.27 -1.31 11.51
N LYS A 250 -29.13 -0.40 11.06
CA LYS A 250 -30.49 -0.25 11.61
C LYS A 250 -31.43 -1.30 11.04
N ALA A 251 -31.35 -1.52 9.71
CA ALA A 251 -32.19 -2.51 9.03
C ALA A 251 -31.60 -3.94 9.06
N ILE A 252 -30.36 -4.10 9.57
CA ILE A 252 -29.65 -5.38 9.68
C ILE A 252 -29.63 -6.12 8.33
N LYS A 253 -29.29 -5.40 7.26
CA LYS A 253 -29.20 -5.97 5.91
C LYS A 253 -28.18 -5.24 5.05
N LYS A 254 -27.75 -5.90 3.97
CA LYS A 254 -27.00 -5.24 2.90
C LYS A 254 -27.86 -4.13 2.30
N ALA A 255 -27.24 -3.00 2.02
CA ALA A 255 -27.88 -1.86 1.37
C ALA A 255 -27.25 -1.58 0.02
N GLU A 256 -27.99 -0.90 -0.84
CA GLU A 256 -27.44 -0.34 -2.08
C GLU A 256 -26.52 0.83 -1.77
N LEU A 257 -25.66 1.19 -2.73
CA LEU A 257 -24.77 2.32 -2.59
C LEU A 257 -25.61 3.61 -2.53
N PRO A 258 -25.50 4.43 -1.45
CA PRO A 258 -26.20 5.70 -1.37
C PRO A 258 -25.92 6.62 -2.56
N PRO A 259 -26.90 7.41 -3.04
CA PRO A 259 -26.75 8.25 -4.22
C PRO A 259 -25.57 9.23 -4.16
N PHE A 260 -25.33 9.86 -3.00
CA PHE A 260 -24.22 10.79 -2.83
C PHE A 260 -22.86 10.10 -2.99
N ILE A 261 -22.70 8.86 -2.52
CA ILE A 261 -21.48 8.07 -2.70
C ILE A 261 -21.31 7.70 -4.17
N MET A 262 -22.39 7.25 -4.82
CA MET A 262 -22.39 6.90 -6.23
C MET A 262 -21.92 8.07 -7.11
N GLU A 263 -22.41 9.28 -6.86
CA GLU A 263 -21.97 10.49 -7.57
C GLU A 263 -20.47 10.75 -7.38
N GLN A 264 -19.99 10.69 -6.13
CA GLN A 264 -18.57 10.91 -5.86
C GLN A 264 -17.67 9.80 -6.43
N PHE A 265 -18.17 8.56 -6.51
CA PHE A 265 -17.44 7.45 -7.12
C PHE A 265 -17.31 7.62 -8.64
N LYS A 266 -18.36 8.11 -9.33
CA LYS A 266 -18.27 8.43 -10.77
C LYS A 266 -17.19 9.47 -11.03
N SER A 267 -17.25 10.59 -10.31
CA SER A 267 -16.25 11.66 -10.39
C SER A 267 -14.84 11.15 -10.09
N THR A 268 -14.70 10.32 -9.04
CA THR A 268 -13.42 9.71 -8.67
C THR A 268 -12.90 8.78 -9.76
N TRP A 269 -13.74 7.94 -10.35
CA TRP A 269 -13.35 7.05 -11.45
C TRP A 269 -12.83 7.82 -12.67
N ASP A 270 -13.52 8.89 -13.07
CA ASP A 270 -13.08 9.75 -14.17
C ASP A 270 -11.73 10.40 -13.89
N LEU A 271 -11.52 10.86 -12.64
CA LEU A 271 -10.24 11.42 -12.21
C LEU A 271 -9.13 10.36 -12.24
N GLN A 272 -9.40 9.11 -11.82
CA GLN A 272 -8.42 8.03 -11.87
C GLN A 272 -7.97 7.76 -13.32
N GLU A 273 -8.90 7.70 -14.26
CA GLU A 273 -8.58 7.46 -15.66
C GLU A 273 -7.83 8.64 -16.31
N LYS A 274 -8.17 9.88 -15.94
CA LYS A 274 -7.41 11.08 -16.35
C LYS A 274 -5.98 11.06 -15.79
N ALA A 275 -5.82 10.81 -14.49
CA ALA A 275 -4.52 10.75 -13.84
C ALA A 275 -3.65 9.65 -14.44
N LYS A 276 -4.23 8.48 -14.68
CA LYS A 276 -3.56 7.34 -15.34
C LYS A 276 -2.96 7.73 -16.68
N ARG A 277 -3.75 8.34 -17.58
CA ARG A 277 -3.26 8.77 -18.90
C ARG A 277 -2.15 9.81 -18.76
N TYR A 278 -2.39 10.85 -17.95
CA TYR A 278 -1.44 11.93 -17.73
C TYR A 278 -0.07 11.45 -17.24
N TRP A 279 -0.05 10.55 -16.25
CA TRP A 279 1.20 10.02 -15.69
C TRP A 279 1.87 8.98 -16.59
N GLN A 280 1.10 8.22 -17.38
CA GLN A 280 1.66 7.33 -18.40
C GLN A 280 2.35 8.12 -19.52
N GLU A 281 1.73 9.21 -20.00
CA GLU A 281 2.36 10.12 -20.97
C GLU A 281 3.66 10.71 -20.41
N ARG A 282 3.67 11.11 -19.13
CA ARG A 282 4.87 11.63 -18.48
C ARG A 282 6.01 10.61 -18.38
N ILE A 283 5.66 9.35 -18.17
CA ILE A 283 6.62 8.24 -18.19
C ILE A 283 7.22 8.07 -19.60
N LEU A 284 6.39 8.16 -20.64
CA LEU A 284 6.85 8.06 -22.04
C LEU A 284 7.75 9.23 -22.43
N ASP A 285 7.45 10.44 -21.97
CA ASP A 285 8.32 11.61 -22.13
C ASP A 285 9.70 11.37 -21.49
N ILE A 286 9.72 10.91 -20.23
CA ILE A 286 10.97 10.58 -19.53
C ILE A 286 11.74 9.46 -20.25
N GLU A 287 11.07 8.40 -20.68
CA GLU A 287 11.67 7.30 -21.47
C GLU A 287 12.34 7.83 -22.74
N THR A 288 11.65 8.74 -23.46
CA THR A 288 12.14 9.34 -24.70
C THR A 288 13.37 10.19 -24.44
N ARG A 289 13.32 11.08 -23.44
CA ARG A 289 14.44 11.95 -23.07
C ARG A 289 15.66 11.16 -22.60
N VAL A 290 15.44 10.10 -21.80
CA VAL A 290 16.52 9.18 -21.39
C VAL A 290 17.08 8.43 -22.59
N ARG A 291 16.25 8.00 -23.55
CA ARG A 291 16.73 7.34 -24.75
C ARG A 291 17.61 8.27 -25.60
N THR A 292 17.22 9.53 -25.77
CA THR A 292 18.04 10.54 -26.45
C THR A 292 19.40 10.69 -25.77
N LEU A 293 19.42 10.77 -24.43
CA LEU A 293 20.69 10.80 -23.67
C LEU A 293 21.56 9.56 -23.92
N GLU A 294 20.97 8.36 -23.97
CA GLU A 294 21.71 7.13 -24.25
C GLU A 294 22.33 7.16 -25.65
N THR A 295 21.55 7.50 -26.68
CA THR A 295 22.02 7.52 -28.07
C THR A 295 23.07 8.59 -28.33
N GLU A 296 23.01 9.72 -27.63
CA GLU A 296 24.02 10.76 -27.78
C GLU A 296 25.27 10.54 -26.92
N SER A 297 25.24 9.58 -25.99
CA SER A 297 26.35 9.28 -25.07
C SER A 297 27.06 7.96 -25.42
N TRP A 298 26.59 6.84 -24.88
CA TRP A 298 27.25 5.54 -24.94
C TRP A 298 26.70 4.62 -26.04
N ASP A 299 25.47 4.85 -26.50
CA ASP A 299 24.78 4.00 -27.49
C ASP A 299 24.88 4.61 -28.91
N ARG A 300 26.10 4.98 -29.30
CA ARG A 300 26.48 5.40 -30.66
C ARG A 300 27.68 4.59 -31.15
N GLU A 301 27.78 4.37 -32.47
CA GLU A 301 28.81 3.50 -33.05
C GLU A 301 30.25 3.98 -32.79
N ASP A 302 30.44 5.29 -32.60
CA ASP A 302 31.71 5.96 -32.33
C ASP A 302 31.92 6.29 -30.84
N ALA A 303 31.16 5.66 -29.93
CA ALA A 303 31.22 5.98 -28.51
C ALA A 303 32.57 5.57 -27.90
N VAL A 304 33.29 6.56 -27.38
CA VAL A 304 34.51 6.35 -26.56
C VAL A 304 34.22 6.84 -25.16
N GLU A 305 34.47 5.98 -24.18
CA GLU A 305 34.25 6.29 -22.76
C GLU A 305 35.21 7.40 -22.32
N ASP A 306 34.66 8.43 -21.65
CA ASP A 306 35.49 9.48 -21.06
C ASP A 306 36.04 8.99 -19.72
N THR A 307 37.30 8.54 -19.74
CA THR A 307 37.99 8.05 -18.53
C THR A 307 38.50 9.17 -17.63
N GLY A 308 38.15 10.44 -17.88
CA GLY A 308 38.53 11.56 -17.03
C GLY A 308 40.05 11.77 -17.02
N SER A 309 40.63 12.11 -18.16
CA SER A 309 42.04 12.52 -18.21
C SER A 309 42.17 13.89 -17.53
N ALA A 310 42.82 13.93 -16.37
CA ALA A 310 43.25 15.19 -15.75
C ALA A 310 44.18 15.91 -16.73
N LYS A 311 43.70 16.98 -17.37
CA LYS A 311 44.59 17.90 -18.09
C LYS A 311 45.47 18.57 -17.04
N GLN A 312 46.76 18.20 -17.03
CA GLN A 312 47.82 18.92 -16.34
C GLN A 312 47.91 20.36 -16.83
#